data_AF-A0A2P1PPQ8-F1
#
_entry.id   AF-A0A2P1PPQ8-F1
#
_cell.length_a   1.000
_cell.length_b   1.000
_cell.length_c   1.000
_cell.angle_alpha   90.00
_cell.angle_beta   90.00
_cell.angle_gamma   90.00
#
_symmetry.space_group_name_H-M   'P 1'
#
loop_
_entity.id
_entity.type
_entity.pdbx_description
1 polymer ?
#
loop_
_entity_poly.entity_id
_entity_poly.type
_entity_poly.pdbx_seq_one_letter_code
_entity_poly.pdbx_strand_id
1 'polypeptide(L)'
;MLTKILAALGIGIATVPATAAGLYTPYAEPHVNFLYNLLFCDDIALFQSSEAQKSDGVWSVLLADEVDTAALRKIADDQANEGRIRALAYNKLRANGVQVPKKELFGVIVEVPLEDGLDVLAAFSGGGVRYLNQSGKVSIFEGQGNPVEGLANELLTAAQPVVNAIGPWDKERLPPPKAGNVRITFLVSDGLYFGEGPFGVLENDSMAGPVLAKASQLLQETVELSVR
;
A
#
# COMPACT_ATOMS: atom_id res chain seq x y z
N MET A 1 10.69 -24.03 9.48
CA MET A 1 9.66 -23.21 10.15
C MET A 1 9.18 -22.05 9.28
N LEU A 2 10.01 -21.50 8.38
CA LEU A 2 9.62 -20.48 7.36
C LEU A 2 8.43 -20.88 6.48
N THR A 3 8.31 -22.15 6.08
CA THR A 3 7.24 -22.63 5.20
C THR A 3 5.85 -22.61 5.83
N LYS A 4 5.74 -22.55 7.16
CA LYS A 4 4.43 -22.51 7.84
C LYS A 4 3.86 -21.09 7.99
N ILE A 5 4.71 -20.07 7.94
CA ILE A 5 4.27 -18.66 8.02
C ILE A 5 3.83 -18.16 6.64
N LEU A 6 4.53 -18.56 5.57
CA LEU A 6 4.14 -18.25 4.17
C LEU A 6 2.84 -18.96 3.75
N ALA A 7 2.58 -20.16 4.26
CA ALA A 7 1.36 -20.93 3.97
C ALA A 7 0.10 -20.34 4.64
N ALA A 8 0.23 -19.58 5.73
CA ALA A 8 -0.90 -18.91 6.36
C ALA A 8 -1.37 -17.66 5.57
N LEU A 9 -0.56 -17.20 4.62
CA LEU A 9 -0.83 -16.03 3.77
C LEU A 9 -1.03 -16.40 2.28
N GLY A 10 -0.98 -17.68 1.91
CA GLY A 10 -1.14 -18.14 0.52
C GLY A 10 -0.09 -17.63 -0.48
N ILE A 11 1.12 -17.31 0.02
CA ILE A 11 2.20 -16.73 -0.78
C ILE A 11 3.14 -17.84 -1.27
N GLY A 12 2.91 -18.29 -2.51
CA GLY A 12 3.90 -19.01 -3.29
C GLY A 12 4.93 -18.05 -3.90
N ILE A 13 6.16 -18.52 -4.12
CA ILE A 13 7.18 -17.77 -4.86
C ILE A 13 6.70 -17.64 -6.31
N ALA A 14 6.23 -16.46 -6.69
CA ALA A 14 5.79 -16.17 -8.05
C ALA A 14 6.98 -15.98 -8.99
N THR A 15 6.91 -16.55 -10.19
CA THR A 15 7.79 -16.21 -11.31
C THR A 15 7.29 -14.91 -11.93
N VAL A 16 8.11 -13.85 -11.88
CA VAL A 16 7.78 -12.51 -12.37
C VAL A 16 7.74 -12.51 -13.92
N PRO A 17 6.62 -12.13 -14.57
CA PRO A 17 6.61 -11.87 -16.00
C PRO A 17 7.28 -10.53 -16.32
N ALA A 18 8.01 -10.48 -17.44
CA ALA A 18 8.85 -9.36 -17.85
C ALA A 18 8.05 -8.25 -18.56
N THR A 19 7.23 -7.49 -17.84
CA THR A 19 6.65 -6.22 -18.33
C THR A 19 6.28 -5.27 -17.19
N ALA A 20 7.19 -5.07 -16.24
CA ALA A 20 7.10 -4.00 -15.24
C ALA A 20 8.45 -3.29 -15.16
N ALA A 21 8.45 -1.97 -14.95
CA ALA A 21 9.63 -1.29 -14.42
C ALA A 21 10.15 -2.11 -13.23
N GLY A 22 11.45 -2.40 -13.19
CA GLY A 22 12.02 -3.37 -12.26
C GLY A 22 11.61 -3.09 -10.81
N LEU A 23 11.32 -4.15 -10.04
CA LEU A 23 10.94 -4.03 -8.63
C LEU A 23 12.00 -3.26 -7.86
N TYR A 24 11.55 -2.33 -7.02
CA TYR A 24 12.47 -1.60 -6.15
C TYR A 24 12.97 -2.49 -5.03
N THR A 25 14.27 -2.40 -4.74
CA THR A 25 14.95 -3.24 -3.76
C THR A 25 15.64 -2.43 -2.65
N PRO A 26 14.88 -1.70 -1.80
CA PRO A 26 15.48 -0.89 -0.73
C PRO A 26 16.07 -1.71 0.43
N TYR A 27 15.78 -3.01 0.53
CA TYR A 27 16.25 -3.90 1.60
C TYR A 27 17.23 -4.95 1.08
N ALA A 28 18.07 -5.48 1.97
CA ALA A 28 18.96 -6.60 1.67
C ALA A 28 18.19 -7.89 1.34
N GLU A 29 17.06 -8.11 2.02
CA GLU A 29 16.26 -9.31 1.89
C GLU A 29 15.25 -9.24 0.72
N PRO A 30 15.33 -10.16 -0.27
CA PRO A 30 14.42 -10.15 -1.43
C PRO A 30 12.93 -10.25 -1.09
N HIS A 31 12.57 -10.95 -0.02
CA HIS A 31 11.17 -11.11 0.39
C HIS A 31 10.59 -9.83 0.98
N VAL A 32 11.40 -9.00 1.65
CA VAL A 32 10.98 -7.69 2.16
C VAL A 32 10.80 -6.72 0.99
N ASN A 33 11.68 -6.78 -0.01
CA ASN A 33 11.51 -6.03 -1.26
C ASN A 33 10.20 -6.40 -1.98
N PHE A 34 9.85 -7.69 -2.03
CA PHE A 34 8.57 -8.13 -2.58
C PHE A 34 7.38 -7.55 -1.79
N LEU A 35 7.41 -7.63 -0.46
CA LEU A 35 6.37 -7.04 0.40
C LEU A 35 6.25 -5.52 0.24
N TYR A 36 7.39 -4.82 0.11
CA TYR A 36 7.43 -3.38 -0.13
C TYR A 36 6.69 -3.01 -1.42
N ASN A 37 6.95 -3.71 -2.53
CA ASN A 37 6.30 -3.41 -3.80
C ASN A 37 4.79 -3.72 -3.77
N LEU A 38 4.34 -4.73 -3.02
CA LEU A 38 2.91 -5.01 -2.84
C LEU A 38 2.13 -3.88 -2.15
N LEU A 39 2.78 -3.01 -1.36
CA LEU A 39 2.10 -1.94 -0.62
C LEU A 39 1.40 -0.95 -1.56
N PHE A 40 1.95 -0.72 -2.75
CA PHE A 40 1.56 0.36 -3.64
C PHE A 40 0.41 0.01 -4.58
N CYS A 41 0.07 -1.28 -4.71
CA CYS A 41 -1.05 -1.76 -5.54
C CYS A 41 -1.00 -1.25 -7.00
N ASP A 42 0.18 -0.94 -7.50
CA ASP A 42 0.42 -0.38 -8.84
C ASP A 42 0.81 -1.45 -9.87
N ASP A 43 1.22 -2.64 -9.41
CA ASP A 43 1.45 -3.82 -10.24
C ASP A 43 0.60 -5.00 -9.75
N ILE A 44 -0.43 -5.33 -10.51
CA ILE A 44 -1.35 -6.44 -10.22
C ILE A 44 -0.69 -7.81 -10.42
N ALA A 45 0.37 -7.91 -11.24
CA ALA A 45 1.07 -9.16 -11.47
C ALA A 45 1.79 -9.65 -10.21
N LEU A 46 2.14 -8.75 -9.29
CA LEU A 46 2.71 -9.10 -7.99
C LEU A 46 1.78 -9.94 -7.12
N PHE A 47 0.47 -9.89 -7.38
CA PHE A 47 -0.54 -10.64 -6.63
C PHE A 47 -0.85 -12.01 -7.27
N GLN A 48 -0.18 -12.35 -8.38
CA GLN A 48 -0.29 -13.66 -9.02
C GLN A 48 0.48 -14.70 -8.21
N SER A 49 -0.15 -15.25 -7.17
CA SER A 49 0.31 -16.51 -6.57
C SER A 49 -0.38 -17.70 -7.24
N SER A 50 0.27 -18.87 -7.21
CA SER A 50 -0.31 -20.12 -7.69
C SER A 50 -1.60 -20.54 -6.96
N GLU A 51 -1.91 -19.90 -5.84
CA GLU A 51 -3.16 -20.08 -5.08
C GLU A 51 -4.23 -19.04 -5.46
N ALA A 52 -3.83 -17.78 -5.73
CA ALA A 52 -4.74 -16.72 -6.18
C ALA A 52 -5.38 -17.03 -7.55
N GLN A 53 -4.68 -17.77 -8.42
CA GLN A 53 -5.23 -18.26 -9.69
C GLN A 53 -6.19 -19.45 -9.54
N LYS A 54 -6.20 -20.15 -8.40
CA LYS A 54 -7.06 -21.33 -8.15
C LYS A 54 -8.31 -21.01 -7.34
N SER A 55 -8.48 -19.78 -6.87
CA SER A 55 -9.63 -19.38 -6.07
C SER A 55 -10.77 -18.81 -6.91
N ASP A 56 -11.97 -19.38 -6.78
CA ASP A 56 -13.21 -18.68 -7.08
C ASP A 56 -13.28 -17.41 -6.20
N GLY A 57 -13.45 -16.23 -6.79
CA GLY A 57 -13.66 -14.98 -6.02
C GLY A 57 -13.04 -13.74 -6.63
N VAL A 58 -12.71 -12.77 -5.77
CA VAL A 58 -12.22 -11.43 -6.17
C VAL A 58 -10.94 -11.51 -7.00
N TRP A 59 -10.04 -12.42 -6.67
CA TRP A 59 -8.77 -12.58 -7.39
C TRP A 59 -8.92 -13.11 -8.82
N SER A 60 -9.92 -13.94 -9.10
CA SER A 60 -10.13 -14.40 -10.49
C SER A 60 -10.54 -13.25 -11.40
N VAL A 61 -11.33 -12.30 -10.91
CA VAL A 61 -11.72 -11.08 -11.65
C VAL A 61 -10.55 -10.10 -11.78
N LEU A 62 -9.82 -9.88 -10.68
CA LEU A 62 -8.65 -8.99 -10.67
C LEU A 62 -7.53 -9.50 -11.59
N LEU A 63 -7.27 -10.80 -11.63
CA LEU A 63 -6.18 -11.40 -12.40
C LEU A 63 -6.58 -11.85 -13.81
N ALA A 64 -7.86 -11.81 -14.18
CA ALA A 64 -8.31 -12.19 -15.53
C ALA A 64 -7.69 -11.30 -16.61
N ASP A 65 -7.26 -11.91 -17.72
CA ASP A 65 -6.77 -11.16 -18.88
C ASP A 65 -7.90 -10.35 -19.55
N GLU A 66 -9.10 -10.94 -19.65
CA GLU A 66 -10.28 -10.24 -20.13
C GLU A 66 -10.90 -9.35 -19.04
N VAL A 67 -11.26 -8.14 -19.43
CA VAL A 67 -11.73 -7.11 -18.50
C VAL A 67 -13.25 -7.15 -18.41
N ASP A 68 -13.76 -7.71 -17.32
CA ASP A 68 -15.16 -7.55 -16.92
C ASP A 68 -15.31 -6.27 -16.08
N THR A 69 -15.65 -5.18 -16.75
CA THR A 69 -15.85 -3.87 -16.12
C THR A 69 -16.93 -3.90 -15.03
N ALA A 70 -17.99 -4.71 -15.20
CA ALA A 70 -19.09 -4.77 -14.23
C ALA A 70 -18.65 -5.49 -12.95
N ALA A 71 -17.94 -6.61 -13.10
CA ALA A 71 -17.39 -7.34 -11.97
C ALA A 71 -16.30 -6.52 -11.24
N LEU A 72 -15.42 -5.84 -11.98
CA LEU A 72 -14.41 -4.95 -11.38
C LEU A 72 -15.04 -3.79 -10.62
N ARG A 73 -16.11 -3.18 -11.17
CA ARG A 73 -16.84 -2.12 -10.48
C ARG A 73 -17.44 -2.62 -9.18
N LYS A 74 -18.04 -3.81 -9.18
CA LYS A 74 -18.58 -4.43 -7.96
C LYS A 74 -17.49 -4.60 -6.88
N ILE A 75 -16.28 -4.98 -7.27
CA ILE A 75 -15.16 -5.12 -6.33
C ILE A 75 -14.70 -3.75 -5.82
N ALA A 76 -14.54 -2.78 -6.72
CA ALA A 76 -14.03 -1.44 -6.41
C ALA A 76 -14.98 -0.64 -5.49
N ASP A 77 -16.28 -0.75 -5.72
CA ASP A 77 -17.32 0.02 -5.02
C ASP A 77 -17.76 -0.62 -3.70
N ASP A 78 -17.46 -1.91 -3.49
CA ASP A 78 -17.84 -2.62 -2.27
C ASP A 78 -16.97 -2.19 -1.09
N GLN A 79 -17.57 -1.42 -0.18
CA GLN A 79 -16.91 -0.90 1.02
C GLN A 79 -16.54 -1.99 2.03
N ALA A 80 -17.05 -3.22 1.89
CA ALA A 80 -16.62 -4.35 2.71
C ALA A 80 -15.25 -4.90 2.26
N ASN A 81 -14.80 -4.59 1.04
CA ASN A 81 -13.47 -4.95 0.58
C ASN A 81 -12.41 -4.04 1.19
N GLU A 82 -11.26 -4.65 1.52
CA GLU A 82 -10.09 -3.94 2.01
C GLU A 82 -9.52 -2.98 0.94
N GLY A 83 -8.88 -1.90 1.38
CA GLY A 83 -8.42 -0.80 0.54
C GLY A 83 -7.55 -1.23 -0.65
N ARG A 84 -6.59 -2.14 -0.47
CA ARG A 84 -5.74 -2.63 -1.57
C ARG A 84 -6.53 -3.32 -2.67
N ILE A 85 -7.53 -4.13 -2.30
CA ILE A 85 -8.42 -4.80 -3.25
C ILE A 85 -9.17 -3.77 -4.10
N ARG A 86 -9.72 -2.75 -3.45
CA ARG A 86 -10.44 -1.66 -4.12
C ARG A 86 -9.50 -0.84 -5.01
N ALA A 87 -8.30 -0.52 -4.52
CA ALA A 87 -7.27 0.19 -5.27
C ALA A 87 -6.83 -0.58 -6.54
N LEU A 88 -6.59 -1.89 -6.43
CA LEU A 88 -6.26 -2.75 -7.57
C LEU A 88 -7.38 -2.77 -8.62
N ALA A 89 -8.64 -2.90 -8.18
CA ALA A 89 -9.80 -2.88 -9.07
C ALA A 89 -9.93 -1.54 -9.80
N TYR A 90 -9.80 -0.41 -9.09
CA TYR A 90 -9.81 0.91 -9.71
C TYR A 90 -8.62 1.14 -10.65
N ASN A 91 -7.42 0.71 -10.30
CA ASN A 91 -6.25 0.79 -11.18
C ASN A 91 -6.47 0.00 -12.47
N LYS A 92 -7.02 -1.22 -12.40
CA LYS A 92 -7.36 -2.03 -13.58
C LYS A 92 -8.46 -1.38 -14.44
N LEU A 93 -9.48 -0.78 -13.82
CA LEU A 93 -10.52 -0.02 -14.52
C LEU A 93 -9.91 1.17 -15.30
N ARG A 94 -9.04 1.96 -14.66
CA ARG A 94 -8.38 3.11 -15.32
C ARG A 94 -7.44 2.69 -16.44
N ALA A 95 -6.67 1.63 -16.24
CA ALA A 95 -5.77 1.09 -17.27
C ALA A 95 -6.53 0.69 -18.55
N ASN A 96 -7.84 0.42 -18.43
CA ASN A 96 -8.74 0.09 -19.54
C ASN A 96 -9.64 1.26 -19.98
N GLY A 97 -9.28 2.50 -19.62
CA GLY A 97 -9.98 3.71 -20.05
C GLY A 97 -11.35 3.93 -19.41
N VAL A 98 -11.70 3.16 -18.37
CA VAL A 98 -12.98 3.32 -17.66
C VAL A 98 -12.90 4.49 -16.69
N GLN A 99 -13.91 5.36 -16.70
CA GLN A 99 -14.01 6.45 -15.73
C GLN A 99 -14.31 5.90 -14.32
N VAL A 100 -13.59 6.45 -13.34
CA VAL A 100 -13.68 6.07 -11.93
C VAL A 100 -13.98 7.31 -11.08
N PRO A 101 -14.57 7.13 -9.88
CA PRO A 101 -14.67 8.20 -8.89
C PRO A 101 -13.29 8.81 -8.62
N LYS A 102 -13.25 10.09 -8.32
CA LYS A 102 -12.00 10.81 -8.02
C LYS A 102 -11.82 10.95 -6.53
N LYS A 103 -10.57 10.90 -6.07
CA LYS A 103 -10.19 11.27 -4.70
C LYS A 103 -10.78 10.37 -3.59
N GLU A 104 -11.14 9.13 -3.92
CA GLU A 104 -11.44 8.11 -2.88
C GLU A 104 -10.13 7.51 -2.37
N LEU A 105 -9.83 7.72 -1.09
CA LEU A 105 -8.61 7.26 -0.43
C LEU A 105 -8.75 5.82 0.09
N PHE A 106 -7.81 4.95 -0.28
CA PHE A 106 -7.77 3.55 0.14
C PHE A 106 -6.56 3.18 1.00
N GLY A 107 -5.53 4.04 1.04
CA GLY A 107 -4.37 3.78 1.88
C GLY A 107 -3.36 4.92 1.87
N VAL A 108 -2.55 4.94 2.91
CA VAL A 108 -1.46 5.90 3.14
C VAL A 108 -0.20 5.09 3.40
N ILE A 109 0.89 5.43 2.71
CA ILE A 109 2.19 4.79 2.85
C ILE A 109 3.20 5.89 3.14
N VAL A 110 3.89 5.79 4.27
CA VAL A 110 4.94 6.72 4.69
C VAL A 110 6.29 6.01 4.62
N GLU A 111 7.22 6.58 3.86
CA GLU A 111 8.55 6.03 3.61
C GLU A 111 9.62 6.98 4.17
N VAL A 112 10.43 6.50 5.10
CA VAL A 112 11.55 7.24 5.71
C VAL A 112 12.85 6.47 5.45
N PRO A 113 13.77 7.00 4.62
CA PRO A 113 15.06 6.38 4.39
C PRO A 113 15.97 6.54 5.60
N LEU A 114 16.58 5.42 5.98
CA LEU A 114 17.59 5.29 7.02
C LEU A 114 18.87 4.67 6.41
N GLU A 115 19.89 4.45 7.22
CA GLU A 115 21.21 4.01 6.74
C GLU A 115 21.17 2.63 6.05
N ASP A 116 20.41 1.70 6.63
CA ASP A 116 20.37 0.29 6.18
C ASP A 116 19.12 -0.07 5.35
N GLY A 117 18.24 0.88 5.06
CA GLY A 117 17.01 0.63 4.32
C GLY A 117 15.95 1.71 4.54
N LEU A 118 14.68 1.30 4.51
CA LEU A 118 13.55 2.19 4.80
C LEU A 118 12.80 1.74 6.04
N ASP A 119 12.36 2.69 6.85
CA ASP A 119 11.17 2.48 7.67
C ASP A 119 9.95 2.84 6.81
N VAL A 120 9.08 1.85 6.56
CA VAL A 120 7.86 2.01 5.75
C VAL A 120 6.65 1.62 6.57
N LEU A 121 5.76 2.58 6.81
CA LEU A 121 4.47 2.36 7.44
C LEU A 121 3.36 2.51 6.40
N ALA A 122 2.55 1.46 6.21
CA ALA A 122 1.38 1.48 5.35
C ALA A 122 0.11 1.20 6.16
N ALA A 123 -0.91 2.04 5.98
CA ALA A 123 -2.24 1.85 6.54
C ALA A 123 -3.27 1.86 5.40
N PHE A 124 -4.25 0.96 5.47
CA PHE A 124 -5.26 0.79 4.42
C PHE A 124 -6.68 0.97 4.96
N SER A 125 -7.61 1.37 4.09
CA SER A 125 -9.03 1.45 4.43
C SER A 125 -9.54 0.06 4.77
N GLY A 126 -10.20 -0.08 5.93
CA GLY A 126 -10.49 -1.38 6.53
C GLY A 126 -9.53 -1.75 7.68
N GLY A 127 -8.60 -0.85 8.04
CA GLY A 127 -7.81 -0.94 9.27
C GLY A 127 -6.54 -1.77 9.19
N GLY A 128 -6.20 -2.31 8.01
CA GLY A 128 -4.99 -3.08 7.80
C GLY A 128 -3.74 -2.21 7.90
N VAL A 129 -2.70 -2.69 8.59
CA VAL A 129 -1.43 -1.99 8.79
C VAL A 129 -0.27 -2.92 8.50
N ARG A 130 0.72 -2.41 7.78
CA ARG A 130 2.01 -3.08 7.57
C ARG A 130 3.14 -2.14 7.89
N TYR A 131 4.11 -2.65 8.64
CA TYR A 131 5.34 -1.94 8.93
C TYR A 131 6.53 -2.79 8.49
N LEU A 132 7.40 -2.21 7.67
CA LEU A 132 8.67 -2.78 7.25
C LEU A 132 9.75 -1.87 7.84
N ASN A 133 10.57 -2.39 8.74
CA ASN A 133 11.65 -1.60 9.31
C ASN A 133 12.91 -1.68 8.43
N GLN A 134 13.84 -0.74 8.62
CA GLN A 134 15.11 -0.69 7.86
C GLN A 134 15.93 -1.99 7.90
N SER A 135 15.80 -2.79 8.97
CA SER A 135 16.52 -4.07 9.11
C SER A 135 15.79 -5.26 8.48
N GLY A 136 14.71 -5.04 7.73
CA GLY A 136 13.93 -6.10 7.09
C GLY A 136 12.93 -6.85 8.00
N LYS A 137 12.75 -6.44 9.25
CA LYS A 137 11.68 -6.95 10.13
C LYS A 137 10.33 -6.41 9.65
N VAL A 138 9.32 -7.26 9.76
CA VAL A 138 7.99 -7.00 9.24
C VAL A 138 6.94 -7.21 10.33
N SER A 139 6.04 -6.25 10.47
CA SER A 139 4.85 -6.34 11.30
C SER A 139 3.60 -6.19 10.44
N ILE A 140 2.62 -7.09 10.62
CA ILE A 140 1.39 -7.13 9.83
C ILE A 140 0.21 -7.25 10.78
N PHE A 141 -0.70 -6.30 10.70
CA PHE A 141 -1.98 -6.28 11.42
C PHE A 141 -3.08 -6.22 10.38
N GLU A 142 -3.91 -7.26 10.33
CA GLU A 142 -4.97 -7.39 9.32
C GLU A 142 -6.24 -7.93 10.01
N GLY A 143 -7.39 -7.72 9.38
CA GLY A 143 -8.68 -8.14 9.91
C GLY A 143 -9.34 -7.13 10.86
N GLN A 144 -10.65 -7.26 11.00
CA GLN A 144 -11.47 -6.40 11.86
C GLN A 144 -11.12 -6.62 13.33
N GLY A 145 -11.08 -5.53 14.10
CA GLY A 145 -10.77 -5.52 15.52
C GLY A 145 -9.29 -5.67 15.83
N ASN A 146 -8.41 -5.54 14.83
CA ASN A 146 -6.97 -5.55 15.09
C ASN A 146 -6.58 -4.34 15.97
N PRO A 147 -5.55 -4.47 16.82
CA PRO A 147 -5.29 -3.47 17.88
C PRO A 147 -4.89 -2.08 17.35
N VAL A 148 -4.52 -1.95 16.08
CA VAL A 148 -4.09 -0.69 15.46
C VAL A 148 -5.11 -0.13 14.45
N GLU A 149 -6.26 -0.79 14.27
CA GLU A 149 -7.30 -0.39 13.31
C GLU A 149 -7.77 1.06 13.52
N GLY A 150 -7.99 1.46 14.77
CA GLY A 150 -8.41 2.83 15.10
C GLY A 150 -7.40 3.88 14.63
N LEU A 151 -6.11 3.65 14.89
CA LEU A 151 -5.02 4.56 14.48
C LEU A 151 -4.84 4.58 12.97
N ALA A 152 -5.03 3.45 12.29
CA ALA A 152 -5.04 3.39 10.83
C ALA A 152 -6.15 4.27 10.23
N ASN A 153 -7.37 4.18 10.77
CA ASN A 153 -8.51 4.98 10.33
C ASN A 153 -8.31 6.48 10.62
N GLU A 154 -7.69 6.83 11.76
CA GLU A 154 -7.30 8.21 12.06
C GLU A 154 -6.26 8.76 11.08
N LEU A 155 -5.27 7.94 10.67
CA LEU A 155 -4.29 8.32 9.67
C LEU A 155 -4.93 8.60 8.31
N LEU A 156 -5.83 7.73 7.84
CA LEU A 156 -6.57 7.97 6.60
C LEU A 156 -7.43 9.24 6.68
N THR A 157 -8.08 9.47 7.83
CA THR A 157 -8.87 10.69 8.07
C THR A 157 -8.01 11.95 7.98
N ALA A 158 -6.81 11.93 8.57
CA ALA A 158 -5.86 13.06 8.51
C ALA A 158 -5.29 13.26 7.10
N ALA A 159 -5.20 12.20 6.29
CA ALA A 159 -4.68 12.24 4.93
C ALA A 159 -5.69 12.77 3.88
N GLN A 160 -7.00 12.57 4.10
CA GLN A 160 -8.02 12.97 3.12
C GLN A 160 -7.97 14.46 2.71
N PRO A 161 -7.75 15.43 3.62
CA PRO A 161 -7.55 16.84 3.23
C PRO A 161 -6.41 17.05 2.23
N VAL A 162 -5.31 16.29 2.34
CA VAL A 162 -4.18 16.37 1.39
C VAL A 162 -4.59 15.88 0.01
N VAL A 163 -5.25 14.72 -0.07
CA VAL A 163 -5.80 14.17 -1.32
C VAL A 163 -6.80 15.13 -1.97
N ASN A 164 -7.60 15.82 -1.14
CA ASN A 164 -8.54 16.84 -1.62
C ASN A 164 -7.82 18.05 -2.22
N ALA A 165 -6.64 18.42 -1.70
CA ALA A 165 -5.87 19.57 -2.15
C ALA A 165 -4.98 19.30 -3.37
N ILE A 166 -4.42 18.09 -3.51
CA ILE A 166 -3.48 17.76 -4.59
C ILE A 166 -4.14 16.98 -5.74
N GLY A 167 -3.36 16.69 -6.79
CA GLY A 167 -3.77 15.92 -7.96
C GLY A 167 -2.93 14.65 -8.13
N PRO A 168 -3.35 13.76 -9.04
CA PRO A 168 -2.63 12.52 -9.31
C PRO A 168 -1.30 12.81 -9.99
N TRP A 169 -0.32 11.96 -9.69
CA TRP A 169 0.89 11.76 -10.48
C TRP A 169 0.56 10.91 -11.69
N ASP A 170 0.88 11.43 -12.88
CA ASP A 170 0.53 10.84 -14.18
C ASP A 170 1.63 9.95 -14.78
N LYS A 171 2.71 9.71 -14.03
CA LYS A 171 3.83 8.86 -14.44
C LYS A 171 3.96 7.64 -13.53
N GLU A 172 4.92 6.78 -13.86
CA GLU A 172 5.29 5.64 -13.02
C GLU A 172 5.71 6.07 -11.61
N ARG A 173 5.51 5.16 -10.65
CA ARG A 173 5.94 5.36 -9.27
C ARG A 173 7.44 5.61 -9.22
N LEU A 174 7.84 6.63 -8.46
CA LEU A 174 9.24 6.98 -8.27
C LEU A 174 9.98 5.92 -7.44
N PRO A 175 11.32 5.80 -7.58
CA PRO A 175 12.13 4.99 -6.66
C PRO A 175 11.98 5.52 -5.23
N PRO A 176 12.37 4.72 -4.20
CA PRO A 176 12.36 5.16 -2.81
C PRO A 176 12.93 6.57 -2.59
N PRO A 177 12.40 7.35 -1.62
CA PRO A 177 12.90 8.70 -1.35
C PRO A 177 14.39 8.70 -0.99
N LYS A 178 15.06 9.82 -1.25
CA LYS A 178 16.48 9.99 -0.91
C LYS A 178 16.65 10.25 0.59
N ALA A 179 17.81 9.90 1.14
CA ALA A 179 18.17 10.21 2.53
C ALA A 179 17.91 11.69 2.88
N GLY A 180 17.29 11.92 4.03
CA GLY A 180 16.86 13.24 4.51
C GLY A 180 15.44 13.65 4.07
N ASN A 181 14.86 12.99 3.07
CA ASN A 181 13.46 13.18 2.69
C ASN A 181 12.54 12.16 3.36
N VAL A 182 11.27 12.51 3.48
CA VAL A 182 10.15 11.58 3.70
C VAL A 182 9.22 11.64 2.52
N ARG A 183 8.65 10.50 2.14
CA ARG A 183 7.56 10.44 1.15
C ARG A 183 6.28 9.94 1.82
N ILE A 184 5.18 10.63 1.53
CA ILE A 184 3.83 10.18 1.84
C ILE A 184 3.14 9.88 0.51
N THR A 185 2.80 8.62 0.30
CA THR A 185 2.08 8.13 -0.88
C THR A 185 0.65 7.79 -0.48
N PHE A 186 -0.31 8.13 -1.32
CA PHE A 186 -1.73 7.84 -1.13
C PHE A 186 -2.25 6.95 -2.26
N LEU A 187 -2.94 5.87 -1.88
CA LEU A 187 -3.64 5.01 -2.83
C LEU A 187 -5.02 5.59 -3.08
N VAL A 188 -5.28 6.08 -4.29
CA VAL A 188 -6.49 6.81 -4.62
C VAL A 188 -7.15 6.20 -5.86
N SER A 189 -8.48 6.21 -5.91
CA SER A 189 -9.27 5.67 -7.03
C SER A 189 -8.83 6.18 -8.39
N ASP A 190 -8.48 7.47 -8.51
CA ASP A 190 -8.14 8.12 -9.78
C ASP A 190 -6.63 8.29 -10.03
N GLY A 191 -5.74 7.86 -9.13
CA GLY A 191 -4.32 7.86 -9.42
C GLY A 191 -3.41 7.56 -8.24
N LEU A 192 -2.10 7.57 -8.51
CA LEU A 192 -1.08 7.65 -7.47
C LEU A 192 -0.96 9.11 -7.02
N TYR A 193 -1.01 9.37 -5.72
CA TYR A 193 -0.83 10.72 -5.17
C TYR A 193 0.36 10.65 -4.23
N PHE A 194 1.23 11.66 -4.21
CA PHE A 194 2.29 11.70 -3.20
C PHE A 194 2.78 13.12 -2.92
N GLY A 195 3.40 13.28 -1.75
CA GLY A 195 4.26 14.40 -1.40
C GLY A 195 5.61 13.88 -0.92
N GLU A 196 6.69 14.52 -1.36
CA GLU A 196 8.05 14.22 -0.90
C GLU A 196 8.82 15.50 -0.61
N GLY A 197 9.56 15.52 0.48
CA GLY A 197 10.44 16.63 0.84
C GLY A 197 11.24 16.33 2.11
N PRO A 198 12.11 17.26 2.54
CA PRO A 198 12.88 17.10 3.76
C PRO A 198 11.96 16.85 4.96
N PHE A 199 12.31 15.89 5.82
CA PHE A 199 11.44 15.47 6.93
C PHE A 199 10.94 16.66 7.77
N GLY A 200 11.86 17.50 8.26
CA GLY A 200 11.50 18.67 9.07
C GLY A 200 10.69 19.73 8.33
N VAL A 201 10.71 19.77 6.99
CA VAL A 201 9.86 20.69 6.23
C VAL A 201 8.43 20.16 6.17
N LEU A 202 8.25 18.87 5.84
CA LEU A 202 6.92 18.26 5.77
C LEU A 202 6.28 18.11 7.16
N GLU A 203 7.06 17.89 8.21
CA GLU A 203 6.56 17.83 9.58
C GLU A 203 5.96 19.17 10.05
N ASN A 204 6.52 20.29 9.61
CA ASN A 204 6.04 21.64 9.94
C ASN A 204 5.03 22.19 8.92
N ASP A 205 4.70 21.43 7.86
CA ASP A 205 3.71 21.82 6.87
C ASP A 205 2.29 21.65 7.42
N SER A 206 1.39 22.58 7.07
CA SER A 206 0.03 22.60 7.61
C SER A 206 -0.86 21.47 7.11
N MET A 207 -0.51 20.84 5.99
CA MET A 207 -1.21 19.70 5.41
C MET A 207 -0.49 18.37 5.69
N ALA A 208 0.83 18.30 5.50
CA ALA A 208 1.59 17.07 5.67
C ALA A 208 1.91 16.77 7.16
N GLY A 209 2.10 17.80 7.99
CA GLY A 209 2.42 17.64 9.41
C GLY A 209 1.39 16.82 10.19
N PRO A 210 0.08 17.09 10.07
CA PRO A 210 -0.96 16.27 10.70
C PRO A 210 -0.93 14.80 10.27
N VAL A 211 -0.58 14.51 9.00
CA VAL A 211 -0.46 13.13 8.50
C VAL A 211 0.74 12.44 9.12
N LEU A 212 1.89 13.10 9.15
CA LEU A 212 3.11 12.56 9.77
C LEU A 212 2.93 12.35 11.28
N ALA A 213 2.23 13.25 11.97
CA ALA A 213 1.92 13.08 13.39
C ALA A 213 1.08 11.82 13.65
N LYS A 214 0.07 11.55 12.82
CA LYS A 214 -0.74 10.32 12.91
C LYS A 214 0.03 9.08 12.49
N ALA A 215 0.90 9.17 11.49
CA ALA A 215 1.78 8.08 11.11
C ALA A 215 2.75 7.71 12.24
N SER A 216 3.34 8.70 12.93
CA SER A 216 4.20 8.47 14.08
C SER A 216 3.48 7.81 15.25
N GLN A 217 2.24 8.22 15.55
CA GLN A 217 1.40 7.57 16.58
C GLN A 217 1.13 6.10 16.23
N LEU A 218 0.72 5.84 14.99
CA LEU A 218 0.48 4.48 14.51
C LEU A 218 1.75 3.63 14.53
N LEU A 219 2.88 4.19 14.10
CA LEU A 219 4.18 3.51 14.12
C LEU A 219 4.59 3.11 15.53
N GLN A 220 4.45 4.03 16.49
CA GLN A 220 4.80 3.78 17.89
C GLN A 220 4.02 2.57 18.45
N GLU A 221 2.70 2.55 18.27
CA GLU A 221 1.86 1.43 18.72
C GLU A 221 2.22 0.13 17.98
N THR A 222 2.43 0.22 16.67
CA THR A 222 2.80 -0.93 15.83
C THR A 222 4.10 -1.57 16.31
N VAL A 223 5.12 -0.76 16.62
CA VAL A 223 6.41 -1.24 17.14
C VAL A 223 6.25 -1.81 18.54
N GLU A 224 5.51 -1.14 19.43
CA GLU A 224 5.28 -1.61 20.80
C GLU A 224 4.63 -2.99 20.82
N LEU A 225 3.61 -3.21 19.99
CA LEU A 225 2.92 -4.50 19.87
C LEU A 225 3.78 -5.58 19.21
N SER A 226 4.76 -5.21 18.38
CA SER A 226 5.62 -6.16 17.67
C SER A 226 6.79 -6.68 18.51
N VAL A 227 7.07 -6.05 19.65
CA VAL A 227 8.13 -6.44 20.60
C VAL A 227 7.58 -7.32 21.74
N ARG A 228 6.25 -7.33 21.93
CA ARG A 228 5.56 -8.17 22.93
C ARG A 228 5.41 -9.62 22.47
#